data_AF-X1V5B8-F1
#
_entry.id   AF-X1V5B8-F1
#
_cell.length_a   1.000
_cell.length_b   1.000
_cell.length_c   1.000
_cell.angle_alpha   90.00
_cell.angle_beta   90.00
_cell.angle_gamma   90.00
#
_symmetry.space_group_name_H-M   'P 1'
#
loop_
_entity.id
_entity.type
_entity.pdbx_description
1 polymer ?
#
loop_
_entity_poly.entity_id
_entity_poly.type
_entity_poly.pdbx_seq_one_letter_code
_entity_poly.pdbx_strand_id
1 'polypeptide(L)' 'ESLKARMVAIMTPWINEGYFADVAVLVEGEDDRSAIIGTALSMGIDLEAEGIAIIPCGGKENIDRPFLVF' A
#
# COMPACT_ATOMS: atom_id res chain seq x y z
N GLU A 1 -0.71 -22.54 -11.40
CA GLU A 1 -1.99 -22.29 -10.70
C GLU A 1 -1.85 -21.74 -9.28
N SER A 2 -1.02 -22.32 -8.40
CA SER A 2 -0.96 -21.88 -6.99
C SER A 2 -0.53 -20.42 -6.78
N LEU A 3 0.41 -19.92 -7.61
CA LEU A 3 0.83 -18.51 -7.56
C LEU A 3 -0.33 -17.57 -7.89
N LYS A 4 -1.07 -17.86 -8.97
CA LYS A 4 -2.24 -17.07 -9.39
C LYS A 4 -3.31 -17.03 -8.30
N ALA A 5 -3.61 -18.16 -7.66
CA ALA A 5 -4.56 -18.20 -6.54
C ALA A 5 -4.12 -17.34 -5.35
N ARG A 6 -2.82 -17.35 -5.01
CA ARG A 6 -2.26 -16.48 -3.96
C ARG A 6 -2.27 -15.00 -4.36
N MET A 7 -2.04 -14.68 -5.63
CA MET A 7 -2.12 -13.32 -6.14
C MET A 7 -3.56 -12.77 -6.15
N VAL A 8 -4.55 -13.60 -6.47
CA VAL A 8 -5.96 -13.17 -6.39
C VAL A 8 -6.36 -12.87 -4.94
N ALA A 9 -5.85 -13.64 -3.97
CA ALA A 9 -6.17 -13.44 -2.56
C ALA A 9 -5.63 -12.12 -1.97
N ILE A 10 -4.62 -11.50 -2.61
CA ILE A 10 -4.04 -10.21 -2.19
C ILE A 10 -4.64 -9.01 -2.93
N MET A 11 -5.49 -9.21 -3.94
CA MET A 11 -6.18 -8.14 -4.69
C MET A 11 -7.30 -7.52 -3.84
N THR A 12 -6.93 -6.78 -2.80
CA THR A 12 -7.85 -6.00 -1.98
C THR A 12 -8.08 -4.62 -2.61
N PRO A 13 -9.16 -3.88 -2.23
CA PRO A 13 -9.35 -2.50 -2.68
C PRO A 13 -8.13 -1.60 -2.46
N TRP A 14 -7.41 -1.80 -1.36
CA TRP A 14 -6.18 -1.09 -1.02
C TRP A 14 -5.02 -1.36 -1.97
N ILE A 15 -4.88 -2.60 -2.44
CA ILE A 15 -3.87 -2.94 -3.47
C ILE A 15 -4.26 -2.33 -4.81
N ASN A 16 -5.56 -2.23 -5.12
CA ASN A 16 -6.01 -1.58 -6.34
C ASN A 16 -5.62 -0.09 -6.37
N GLU A 17 -5.63 0.61 -5.23
CA GLU A 17 -5.15 2.01 -5.17
C GLU A 17 -3.69 2.13 -5.61
N GLY A 18 -2.84 1.18 -5.24
CA GLY A 18 -1.43 1.15 -5.68
C GLY A 18 -1.24 1.02 -7.19
N TYR A 19 -2.16 0.35 -7.89
CA TYR A 19 -2.09 0.22 -9.35
C TYR A 19 -2.37 1.51 -10.11
N PHE A 20 -3.10 2.45 -9.48
CA PHE A 20 -3.45 3.73 -10.08
C PHE A 20 -2.61 4.89 -9.53
N ALA A 21 -1.73 4.62 -8.56
CA ALA A 21 -0.81 5.58 -8.00
C ALA A 21 0.45 5.75 -8.87
N ASP A 22 1.03 6.95 -8.87
CA ASP A 22 2.36 7.21 -9.42
C ASP A 22 3.44 6.53 -8.58
N VAL A 23 3.22 6.44 -7.25
CA VAL A 23 4.11 5.78 -6.30
C VAL A 23 3.30 4.97 -5.28
N ALA A 24 3.60 3.67 -5.15
CA ALA A 24 3.08 2.83 -4.08
C ALA A 24 4.12 2.66 -2.96
N VAL A 25 3.75 3.04 -1.73
CA VAL A 25 4.58 2.88 -0.52
C VAL A 25 4.01 1.74 0.31
N LEU A 26 4.75 0.64 0.39
CA LEU A 26 4.36 -0.52 1.19
C LEU A 26 4.80 -0.33 2.64
N VAL A 27 3.85 -0.49 3.58
CA VAL A 27 4.11 -0.41 5.02
C VAL A 27 3.69 -1.68 5.75
N GLU A 28 4.20 -1.90 6.96
CA GLU A 28 3.94 -3.14 7.69
C GLU A 28 2.48 -3.21 8.14
N GLY A 29 1.94 -2.13 8.69
CA GLY A 29 0.57 -2.10 9.19
C GLY A 29 -0.13 -0.74 9.13
N GLU A 30 -1.35 -0.71 9.67
CA GLU A 30 -2.20 0.49 9.71
C GLU A 30 -1.58 1.62 10.56
N ASP A 31 -0.80 1.28 11.58
CA ASP A 31 -0.14 2.26 12.44
C ASP A 31 0.91 3.07 11.64
N ASP A 32 1.71 2.40 10.82
CA ASP A 32 2.68 3.05 9.94
C ASP A 32 1.98 3.94 8.90
N ARG A 33 0.91 3.41 8.29
CA ARG A 33 0.08 4.17 7.35
C ARG A 33 -0.44 5.45 7.99
N SER A 34 -1.01 5.33 9.19
CA SER A 34 -1.58 6.45 9.94
C SER A 34 -0.50 7.48 10.31
N ALA A 35 0.69 7.03 10.70
CA ALA A 35 1.81 7.91 11.02
C ALA A 35 2.29 8.71 9.80
N ILE A 36 2.41 8.07 8.63
CA ILE A 36 2.82 8.74 7.38
C ILE A 36 1.77 9.75 6.95
N ILE A 37 0.49 9.36 6.89
CA ILE A 37 -0.60 10.25 6.47
C ILE A 37 -0.72 11.43 7.44
N GLY A 38 -0.71 11.17 8.75
CA GLY A 38 -0.78 12.23 9.76
C GLY A 38 0.39 13.22 9.66
N THR A 39 1.60 12.71 9.38
CA THR A 39 2.79 13.56 9.18
C THR A 39 2.66 14.41 7.92
N ALA A 40 2.29 13.82 6.78
CA ALA A 40 2.08 14.55 5.54
C ALA A 40 1.02 15.65 5.69
N LEU A 41 -0.12 15.34 6.31
CA LEU A 41 -1.17 16.31 6.61
C LEU A 41 -0.67 17.46 7.49
N SER A 42 0.14 17.17 8.51
CA SER A 42 0.74 18.22 9.36
C SER A 42 1.73 19.12 8.62
N MET A 43 2.30 18.62 7.52
CA MET A 43 3.17 19.37 6.61
C MET A 43 2.39 20.07 5.49
N GLY A 44 1.06 19.91 5.44
CA GLY A 44 0.21 20.46 4.37
C GLY A 44 0.35 19.74 3.03
N ILE A 45 0.82 18.49 3.04
CA ILE A 45 0.98 17.65 1.85
C ILE A 45 -0.20 16.69 1.76
N ASP A 46 -0.86 16.68 0.60
CA ASP A 46 -1.90 15.71 0.27
C ASP A 46 -1.30 14.61 -0.60
N LEU A 47 -1.00 13.47 0.02
CA LEU A 47 -0.37 12.34 -0.66
C LEU A 47 -1.26 11.74 -1.77
N GLU A 48 -2.59 11.76 -1.59
CA GLU A 48 -3.51 11.26 -2.60
C GLU A 48 -3.52 12.19 -3.83
N ALA A 49 -3.50 13.51 -3.61
CA ALA A 49 -3.42 14.48 -4.70
C ALA A 49 -2.08 14.42 -5.47
N GLU A 50 -1.00 14.02 -4.80
CA GLU A 50 0.32 13.78 -5.40
C GLU A 50 0.46 12.38 -6.03
N GLY A 51 -0.62 11.59 -6.06
CA GLY A 51 -0.61 10.25 -6.67
C GLY A 51 0.17 9.20 -5.88
N ILE A 52 0.32 9.38 -4.56
CA ILE A 52 1.06 8.46 -3.67
C ILE A 52 0.08 7.61 -2.86
N ALA A 53 0.12 6.29 -3.05
CA ALA A 53 -0.69 5.34 -2.27
C ALA A 53 0.13 4.70 -1.15
N ILE A 54 -0.34 4.81 0.09
CA ILE A 54 0.26 4.15 1.26
C ILE A 54 -0.52 2.86 1.57
N ILE A 55 0.12 1.70 1.35
CA ILE A 55 -0.53 0.38 1.36
C ILE A 55 -0.05 -0.43 2.57
N PRO A 56 -0.94 -0.72 3.52
CA PRO A 56 -0.63 -1.56 4.68
C PRO A 56 -0.66 -3.03 4.28
N CYS A 57 0.41 -3.77 4.58
CA CYS A 57 0.57 -5.16 4.15
C CYS A 57 0.12 -6.20 5.18
N GLY A 58 -0.27 -5.78 6.39
CA GLY A 58 -0.76 -6.69 7.43
C GLY A 58 0.34 -7.57 8.02
N GLY A 59 1.52 -7.00 8.23
CA GLY A 59 2.68 -7.65 8.84
C GLY A 59 3.85 -7.87 7.88
N LYS A 60 5.06 -7.93 8.42
CA LYS A 60 6.32 -7.99 7.65
C LYS A 60 6.41 -9.17 6.69
N GLU A 61 5.85 -10.31 7.09
CA GLU A 61 5.82 -11.55 6.29
C GLU A 61 4.89 -11.48 5.08
N ASN A 62 4.12 -10.39 4.94
CA ASN A 62 3.16 -10.22 3.85
C ASN A 62 3.58 -9.13 2.85
N ILE A 63 4.65 -8.36 3.11
CA ILE A 63 5.12 -7.27 2.22
C ILE A 63 5.66 -7.79 0.88
N ASP A 64 6.22 -9.01 0.88
CA ASP A 64 6.75 -9.66 -0.32
C ASP A 64 5.68 -9.85 -1.40
N ARG A 65 4.42 -10.05 -1.00
CA ARG A 65 3.33 -10.33 -1.94
C ARG A 65 2.89 -9.08 -2.72
N PRO A 66 2.58 -7.93 -2.08
CA PRO A 66 2.35 -6.68 -2.80
C PRO A 66 3.59 -6.23 -3.59
N PHE A 67 4.79 -6.44 -3.06
CA PHE A 67 6.03 -6.11 -3.77
C PHE A 67 6.20 -6.88 -5.09
N LEU A 68 5.70 -8.11 -5.18
CA LEU A 68 5.70 -8.88 -6.42
C LEU A 68 4.71 -8.36 -7.48
N VAL A 69 3.79 -7.48 -7.08
CA VAL A 69 2.67 -7.03 -7.91
C VAL A 69 2.92 -5.64 -8.53
N PHE A 70 3.69 -4.79 -7.84
CA PHE A 70 4.12 -3.46 -8.30
C PHE A 70 5.52 -3.52 -8.95
#